data_AF-A0A2T5I4Q4-F1
#
_entry.id   AF-A0A2T5I4Q4-F1
#
_cell.length_a   1.000
_cell.length_b   1.000
_cell.length_c   1.000
_cell.angle_alpha   90.00
_cell.angle_beta   90.00
_cell.angle_gamma   90.00
#
_symmetry.space_group_name_H-M   'P 1'
#
loop_
_entity.id
_entity.type
_entity.pdbx_description
1 polymer ?
#
loop_
_entity_poly.entity_id
_entity_poly.type
_entity_poly.pdbx_seq_one_letter_code
_entity_poly.pdbx_strand_id
1 'polypeptide(L)'
;MTNIVFPEIKKAINEIKHLVFSDTILLTLQYDETDDELTIRMKHMVMLAISATVAAQMFAKGLPVRGVLHKGEFFIKNNCFAGKPIVDAYQLCEELNLSGVICSHKFSEYLEELSTKDKVPEHKIVFRYLTPMRNDREEKFYNINWLINTKNLDDIESIVLEAFWSHNKDCSIAVDKKIQNTEKLIRKMLLINSQLGK
;
A
#
# COMPACT_ATOMS: atom_id res chain seq x y z
N MET A 1 20.29 5.37 -18.91
CA MET A 1 19.11 5.46 -18.02
C MET A 1 19.39 4.97 -16.60
N THR A 2 20.03 3.80 -16.40
CA THR A 2 20.26 3.21 -15.07
C THR A 2 21.06 4.09 -14.10
N ASN A 3 22.09 4.82 -14.57
CA ASN A 3 22.93 5.66 -13.70
C ASN A 3 22.23 6.90 -13.12
N ILE A 4 21.12 7.33 -13.73
CA ILE A 4 20.30 8.47 -13.28
C ILE A 4 19.17 7.97 -12.38
N VAL A 5 18.58 6.80 -12.66
CA VAL A 5 17.49 6.27 -11.83
C VAL A 5 17.93 5.94 -10.39
N PHE A 6 19.15 5.42 -10.19
CA PHE A 6 19.62 5.02 -8.86
C PHE A 6 19.80 6.20 -7.88
N PRO A 7 20.46 7.32 -8.24
CA PRO A 7 20.55 8.49 -7.38
C PRO A 7 19.17 9.06 -7.01
N GLU A 8 18.23 9.10 -7.95
CA GLU A 8 16.88 9.65 -7.76
C GLU A 8 16.06 8.81 -6.78
N ILE A 9 16.13 7.49 -6.91
CA ILE A 9 15.53 6.56 -5.94
C ILE A 9 16.14 6.76 -4.56
N LYS A 10 17.48 6.84 -4.47
CA LYS A 10 18.17 7.03 -3.18
C LYS A 10 17.79 8.37 -2.54
N LYS A 11 17.69 9.43 -3.33
CA LYS A 11 17.23 10.75 -2.90
C LYS A 11 15.79 10.68 -2.37
N ALA A 12 14.88 10.10 -3.14
CA ALA A 12 13.47 9.95 -2.73
C ALA A 12 13.33 9.14 -1.44
N ILE A 13 14.10 8.06 -1.25
CA ILE A 13 14.10 7.28 0.00
C ILE A 13 14.53 8.15 1.19
N ASN A 14 15.59 8.95 1.03
CA ASN A 14 16.10 9.81 2.11
C ASN A 14 15.16 10.99 2.46
N GLU A 15 14.27 11.37 1.54
CA GLU A 15 13.28 12.43 1.75
C GLU A 15 12.01 11.95 2.47
N ILE A 16 11.84 10.63 2.64
CA ILE A 16 10.69 10.09 3.36
C ILE A 16 10.77 10.47 4.83
N LYS A 17 9.69 11.09 5.30
CA LYS A 17 9.47 11.35 6.72
C LYS A 17 8.43 10.39 7.23
N HIS A 18 8.65 9.89 8.43
CA HIS A 18 7.69 9.06 9.13
C HIS A 18 7.33 9.66 10.49
N LEU A 19 6.11 9.40 10.93
CA LEU A 19 5.66 9.65 12.30
C LEU A 19 4.89 8.41 12.77
N VAL A 20 5.14 8.00 14.00
CA VAL A 20 4.35 6.98 14.67
C VAL A 20 3.56 7.64 15.78
N PHE A 21 2.25 7.44 15.80
CA PHE A 21 1.37 7.91 16.87
C PHE A 21 0.26 6.90 17.10
N SER A 22 -0.04 6.61 18.37
CA SER A 22 -0.93 5.49 18.74
C SER A 22 -0.47 4.17 18.08
N ASP A 23 -1.27 3.64 17.17
CA ASP A 23 -1.10 2.44 16.36
C ASP A 23 -0.93 2.75 14.87
N THR A 24 -0.76 4.03 14.52
CA THR A 24 -0.65 4.52 13.15
C THR A 24 0.79 4.87 12.80
N ILE A 25 1.22 4.41 11.62
CA ILE A 25 2.46 4.84 10.97
C ILE A 25 2.09 5.74 9.80
N LEU A 26 2.43 7.02 9.89
CA LEU A 26 2.28 7.97 8.80
C LEU A 26 3.59 8.07 8.03
N LEU A 27 3.57 7.74 6.75
CA LEU A 27 4.68 7.94 5.82
C LEU A 27 4.34 9.10 4.89
N THR A 28 5.30 9.99 4.67
CA THR A 28 5.13 11.14 3.78
C THR A 28 6.35 11.32 2.90
N LEU A 29 6.11 11.71 1.66
CA LEU A 29 7.14 12.10 0.71
C LEU A 29 6.65 13.34 -0.04
N GLN A 30 7.37 14.44 0.13
CA GLN A 30 7.02 15.73 -0.47
C GLN A 30 7.67 15.88 -1.84
N TYR A 31 7.01 16.59 -2.73
CA TYR A 31 7.56 17.08 -3.99
C TYR A 31 6.88 18.40 -4.34
N ASP A 32 7.59 19.21 -5.11
CA ASP A 32 7.03 20.45 -5.66
C ASP A 32 6.36 20.15 -7.01
N GLU A 33 5.29 20.85 -7.38
CA GLU A 33 4.67 20.68 -8.70
C GLU A 33 5.58 21.14 -9.84
N THR A 34 6.61 21.94 -9.52
CA THR A 34 7.68 22.33 -10.44
C THR A 34 8.82 21.33 -10.54
N ASP A 35 8.83 20.27 -9.72
CA ASP A 35 9.78 19.15 -9.89
C ASP A 35 9.57 18.51 -11.27
N ASP A 36 10.65 18.01 -11.88
CA ASP A 36 10.54 17.34 -13.17
C ASP A 36 9.72 16.03 -13.09
N GLU A 37 9.08 15.66 -14.19
CA GLU A 37 8.17 14.50 -14.26
C GLU A 37 8.83 13.18 -13.83
N LEU A 38 10.12 12.99 -14.12
CA LEU A 38 10.86 11.80 -13.71
C LEU A 38 11.05 11.76 -12.19
N THR A 39 11.44 12.88 -11.57
CA THR A 39 11.57 13.01 -10.11
C THR A 39 10.26 12.69 -9.41
N ILE A 40 9.15 13.31 -9.84
CA ILE A 40 7.83 13.08 -9.25
C ILE A 40 7.45 11.60 -9.37
N ARG A 41 7.58 11.02 -10.57
CA ARG A 41 7.29 9.60 -10.81
C ARG A 41 8.15 8.67 -9.93
N MET A 42 9.44 8.95 -9.78
CA MET A 42 10.32 8.16 -8.92
C MET A 42 9.88 8.22 -7.46
N LYS A 43 9.45 9.39 -6.97
CA LYS A 43 8.89 9.53 -5.62
C LYS A 43 7.63 8.68 -5.42
N HIS A 44 6.69 8.68 -6.37
CA HIS A 44 5.52 7.80 -6.29
C HIS A 44 5.87 6.32 -6.31
N MET A 45 6.79 5.91 -7.19
CA MET A 45 7.27 4.51 -7.24
C MET A 45 7.94 4.08 -5.94
N VAL A 46 8.75 4.96 -5.34
CA VAL A 46 9.37 4.74 -4.03
C VAL A 46 8.32 4.61 -2.94
N MET A 47 7.29 5.47 -2.92
CA MET A 47 6.19 5.35 -1.95
C MET A 47 5.42 4.05 -2.09
N LEU A 48 5.14 3.60 -3.31
CA LEU A 48 4.51 2.30 -3.57
C LEU A 48 5.38 1.15 -3.06
N ALA A 49 6.68 1.15 -3.39
CA ALA A 49 7.62 0.09 -3.02
C ALA A 49 7.85 0.01 -1.49
N ILE A 50 7.94 1.16 -0.81
CA ILE A 50 8.11 1.20 0.64
C ILE A 50 6.82 0.78 1.34
N SER A 51 5.66 1.19 0.83
CA SER A 51 4.38 0.74 1.38
C SER A 51 4.19 -0.77 1.24
N ALA A 52 4.57 -1.33 0.08
CA ALA A 52 4.61 -2.78 -0.13
C ALA A 52 5.53 -3.47 0.89
N THR A 53 6.73 -2.92 1.08
CA THR A 53 7.73 -3.47 2.01
C THR A 53 7.24 -3.43 3.46
N VAL A 54 6.68 -2.29 3.90
CA VAL A 54 6.12 -2.15 5.24
C VAL A 54 4.98 -3.13 5.45
N ALA A 55 4.04 -3.24 4.51
CA ALA A 55 2.94 -4.18 4.61
C ALA A 55 3.42 -5.63 4.74
N ALA A 56 4.37 -6.05 3.88
CA ALA A 56 4.94 -7.39 3.93
C ALA A 56 5.68 -7.69 5.23
N GLN A 57 6.53 -6.76 5.69
CA GLN A 57 7.30 -6.93 6.92
C GLN A 57 6.42 -6.95 8.16
N MET A 58 5.40 -6.09 8.21
CA MET A 58 4.45 -6.05 9.31
C MET A 58 3.63 -7.33 9.36
N PHE A 59 3.13 -7.80 8.21
CA PHE A 59 2.42 -9.07 8.11
C PHE A 59 3.28 -10.26 8.56
N ALA A 60 4.53 -10.35 8.08
CA ALA A 60 5.47 -11.42 8.47
C ALA A 60 5.85 -11.39 9.97
N LYS A 61 5.69 -10.25 10.64
CA LYS A 61 5.89 -10.09 12.08
C LYS A 61 4.61 -10.29 12.89
N GLY A 62 3.52 -10.76 12.29
CA GLY A 62 2.26 -10.96 12.99
C GLY A 62 1.53 -9.66 13.33
N LEU A 63 1.75 -8.63 12.51
CA LEU A 63 1.12 -7.32 12.63
C LEU A 63 0.44 -6.99 11.29
N PRO A 64 -0.63 -7.70 10.90
CA PRO A 64 -1.37 -7.40 9.68
C PRO A 64 -1.89 -5.95 9.72
N VAL A 65 -1.41 -5.11 8.79
CA VAL A 65 -1.74 -3.69 8.71
C VAL A 65 -2.69 -3.39 7.55
N ARG A 66 -3.48 -2.33 7.74
CA ARG A 66 -4.22 -1.66 6.68
C ARG A 66 -3.58 -0.32 6.37
N GLY A 67 -3.60 0.09 5.11
CA GLY A 67 -2.98 1.35 4.70
C GLY A 67 -3.65 1.97 3.48
N VAL A 68 -3.48 3.27 3.34
CA VAL A 68 -3.96 4.03 2.19
C VAL A 68 -2.87 4.98 1.71
N LEU A 69 -2.53 4.92 0.43
CA LEU A 69 -1.79 5.97 -0.26
C LEU A 69 -2.73 7.03 -0.80
N HIS A 70 -2.44 8.28 -0.46
CA HIS A 70 -3.23 9.44 -0.84
C HIS A 70 -2.30 10.56 -1.31
N LYS A 71 -2.74 11.29 -2.35
CA LYS A 71 -2.02 12.46 -2.89
C LYS A 71 -2.78 13.74 -2.53
N GLY A 72 -2.06 14.73 -2.01
CA GLY A 72 -2.56 16.09 -1.88
C GLY A 72 -1.65 16.96 -1.03
N GLU A 73 -2.08 18.19 -0.81
CA GLU A 73 -1.35 19.19 -0.04
C GLU A 73 -1.43 18.93 1.47
N PHE A 74 -0.28 19.02 2.13
CA PHE A 74 -0.18 18.92 3.58
C PHE A 74 1.00 19.75 4.08
N PHE A 75 0.94 20.09 5.37
CA PHE A 75 1.98 20.79 6.09
C PHE A 75 2.66 19.84 7.06
N ILE A 76 3.99 19.90 7.11
CA ILE A 76 4.79 19.26 8.17
C ILE A 76 5.55 20.35 8.90
N LYS A 77 5.34 20.44 10.22
CA LYS A 77 6.16 21.26 11.11
C LYS A 77 6.51 20.45 12.35
N ASN A 78 7.79 20.13 12.52
CA ASN A 78 8.29 19.22 13.55
C ASN A 78 7.54 17.87 13.47
N ASN A 79 6.85 17.47 14.55
CA ASN A 79 6.04 16.25 14.62
C ASN A 79 4.55 16.51 14.36
N CYS A 80 4.19 17.69 13.85
CA CYS A 80 2.82 18.04 13.51
C CYS A 80 2.59 17.91 12.00
N PHE A 81 1.55 17.16 11.64
CA PHE A 81 1.11 16.96 10.28
C PHE A 81 -0.32 17.48 10.17
N ALA A 82 -0.57 18.34 9.20
CA ALA A 82 -1.89 18.93 8.99
C ALA A 82 -2.22 18.95 7.50
N GLY A 83 -3.42 18.51 7.15
CA GLY A 83 -3.89 18.50 5.78
C GLY A 83 -5.05 17.54 5.59
N LYS A 84 -5.99 17.93 4.74
CA LYS A 84 -7.12 17.09 4.35
C LYS A 84 -6.69 15.69 3.84
N PRO A 85 -5.59 15.53 3.06
CA PRO A 85 -5.12 14.22 2.62
C PRO A 85 -4.83 13.22 3.74
N ILE A 86 -4.35 13.67 4.91
CA ILE A 86 -4.04 12.79 6.05
C ILE A 86 -5.34 12.28 6.66
N VAL A 87 -6.33 13.16 6.83
CA VAL A 87 -7.66 12.81 7.36
C VAL A 87 -8.39 11.88 6.39
N ASP A 88 -8.39 12.20 5.10
CA ASP A 88 -9.05 11.41 4.06
C ASP A 88 -8.41 10.01 3.95
N ALA A 89 -7.07 9.91 4.02
CA ALA A 89 -6.36 8.63 4.05
C ALA A 89 -6.72 7.80 5.29
N TYR A 90 -6.75 8.43 6.48
CA TYR A 90 -7.10 7.77 7.72
C TYR A 90 -8.55 7.26 7.70
N GLN A 91 -9.50 8.09 7.27
CA GLN A 91 -10.92 7.71 7.17
C GLN A 91 -11.12 6.55 6.19
N LEU A 92 -10.49 6.60 5.01
CA LEU A 92 -10.57 5.51 4.05
C LEU A 92 -9.90 4.23 4.59
N CYS A 93 -8.81 4.36 5.33
CA CYS A 93 -8.15 3.24 5.98
C CYS A 93 -9.08 2.58 7.01
N GLU A 94 -9.78 3.38 7.81
CA GLU A 94 -10.77 2.88 8.77
C GLU A 94 -11.87 2.05 8.11
N GLU A 95 -12.26 2.38 6.89
CA GLU A 95 -13.28 1.65 6.13
C GLU A 95 -12.79 0.30 5.57
N LEU A 96 -11.49 0.02 5.54
CA LEU A 96 -10.98 -1.25 5.00
C LEU A 96 -11.33 -2.45 5.90
N ASN A 97 -11.90 -3.49 5.29
CA ASN A 97 -12.20 -4.75 5.95
C ASN A 97 -11.27 -5.89 5.47
N LEU A 98 -9.97 -5.59 5.40
CA LEU A 98 -8.88 -6.51 5.09
C LEU A 98 -7.56 -5.99 5.69
N SER A 99 -6.51 -6.81 5.67
CA SER A 99 -5.12 -6.37 5.83
C SER A 99 -4.47 -6.22 4.45
N GLY A 100 -4.00 -5.01 4.15
CA GLY A 100 -3.50 -4.64 2.84
C GLY A 100 -3.44 -3.12 2.67
N VAL A 101 -2.78 -2.68 1.60
CA VAL A 101 -2.61 -1.25 1.31
C VAL A 101 -3.27 -0.94 -0.02
N ILE A 102 -4.08 0.12 -0.06
CA ILE A 102 -4.72 0.58 -1.29
C ILE A 102 -4.24 1.98 -1.68
N CYS A 103 -4.45 2.34 -2.95
CA CYS A 103 -4.40 3.71 -3.41
C CYS A 103 -5.80 4.29 -3.39
N SER A 104 -5.97 5.47 -2.80
CA SER A 104 -7.21 6.26 -2.94
C SER A 104 -7.51 6.58 -4.41
N HIS A 105 -8.75 6.94 -4.74
CA HIS A 105 -9.12 7.34 -6.11
C HIS A 105 -8.27 8.50 -6.61
N LYS A 106 -8.05 9.53 -5.79
CA LYS A 106 -7.19 10.67 -6.13
C LYS A 106 -5.75 10.28 -6.43
N PHE A 107 -5.20 9.28 -5.75
CA PHE A 107 -3.88 8.75 -6.08
C PHE A 107 -3.91 7.89 -7.35
N SER A 108 -5.00 7.15 -7.54
CA SER A 108 -5.21 6.25 -8.68
C SER A 108 -5.35 7.02 -10.00
N GLU A 109 -6.10 8.12 -10.02
CA GLU A 109 -6.21 9.04 -11.17
C GLU A 109 -4.83 9.47 -11.66
N TYR A 110 -3.94 9.84 -10.72
CA TYR A 110 -2.56 10.19 -11.05
C TYR A 110 -1.75 9.00 -11.61
N LEU A 111 -1.93 7.79 -11.07
CA LEU A 111 -1.26 6.60 -11.62
C LEU A 111 -1.74 6.29 -13.05
N GLU A 112 -3.01 6.51 -13.36
CA GLU A 112 -3.60 6.32 -14.69
C GLU A 112 -3.11 7.38 -15.69
N GLU A 113 -2.99 8.64 -15.26
CA GLU A 113 -2.37 9.70 -16.08
C GLU A 113 -0.92 9.36 -16.45
N LEU A 114 -0.15 8.75 -15.53
CA LEU A 114 1.20 8.28 -15.83
C LEU A 114 1.22 7.05 -16.75
N SER A 115 0.26 6.13 -16.61
CA SER A 115 0.24 4.89 -17.40
C SER A 115 -0.14 5.11 -18.86
N THR A 116 -1.05 6.05 -19.12
CA THR A 116 -1.50 6.42 -20.48
C THR A 116 -0.39 7.04 -21.33
N LYS A 117 0.58 7.73 -20.70
CA LYS A 117 1.75 8.30 -21.39
C LYS A 117 2.83 7.26 -21.72
N ASP A 118 3.04 6.27 -20.83
CA ASP A 118 4.25 5.44 -20.86
C ASP A 118 4.01 3.92 -21.00
N LYS A 119 2.76 3.45 -21.17
CA LYS A 119 2.40 2.01 -21.13
C LYS A 119 3.04 1.30 -19.93
N VAL A 120 3.04 1.93 -18.76
CA VAL A 120 3.61 1.33 -17.55
C VAL A 120 2.83 0.05 -17.26
N PRO A 121 3.49 -1.12 -17.10
CA PRO A 121 2.78 -2.34 -16.79
C PRO A 121 2.20 -2.19 -15.39
N GLU A 122 0.90 -1.92 -15.33
CA GLU A 122 0.03 -1.84 -14.16
C GLU A 122 0.04 -3.10 -13.28
N HIS A 123 0.94 -4.06 -13.51
CA HIS A 123 0.69 -5.44 -13.18
C HIS A 123 1.48 -5.96 -11.98
N LYS A 124 2.67 -5.42 -11.67
CA LYS A 124 3.50 -6.03 -10.60
C LYS A 124 3.31 -5.42 -9.21
N ILE A 125 3.35 -4.09 -9.08
CA ILE A 125 3.34 -3.41 -7.75
C ILE A 125 1.93 -3.02 -7.32
N VAL A 126 1.05 -2.66 -8.26
CA VAL A 126 -0.36 -2.35 -7.97
C VAL A 126 -1.25 -3.23 -8.83
N PHE A 127 -2.52 -3.38 -8.46
CA PHE A 127 -3.53 -4.05 -9.29
C PHE A 127 -4.93 -3.64 -8.89
N ARG A 128 -5.87 -3.59 -9.85
CA ARG A 128 -7.27 -3.34 -9.54
C ARG A 128 -7.90 -4.54 -8.84
N TYR A 129 -8.60 -4.30 -7.73
CA TYR A 129 -9.28 -5.32 -6.95
C TYR A 129 -10.57 -4.77 -6.34
N LEU A 130 -11.58 -5.64 -6.27
CA LEU A 130 -12.83 -5.36 -5.58
C LEU A 130 -12.58 -5.50 -4.07
N THR A 131 -12.30 -4.37 -3.44
CA THR A 131 -11.79 -4.27 -2.07
C THR A 131 -12.96 -4.33 -1.11
N PRO A 132 -13.00 -5.31 -0.18
CA PRO A 132 -14.01 -5.35 0.86
C PRO A 132 -13.82 -4.21 1.87
N MET A 133 -14.91 -3.48 2.08
CA MET A 133 -15.02 -2.36 3.01
C MET A 133 -15.88 -2.78 4.21
N ARG A 134 -15.98 -1.92 5.22
CA ARG A 134 -16.93 -2.08 6.34
C ARG A 134 -18.37 -2.13 5.83
N ASN A 135 -19.24 -2.74 6.64
CA ASN A 135 -20.67 -2.88 6.36
C ASN A 135 -20.97 -3.63 5.05
N ASP A 136 -20.12 -4.60 4.71
CA ASP A 136 -20.29 -5.49 3.56
C ASP A 136 -20.37 -4.77 2.20
N ARG A 137 -19.85 -3.54 2.15
CA ARG A 137 -19.66 -2.81 0.91
C ARG A 137 -18.39 -3.31 0.23
N GLU A 138 -18.37 -3.21 -1.09
CA GLU A 138 -17.20 -3.49 -1.90
C GLU A 138 -16.98 -2.33 -2.87
N GLU A 139 -15.73 -1.96 -3.07
CA GLU A 139 -15.37 -0.87 -3.97
C GLU A 139 -14.08 -1.19 -4.72
N LYS A 140 -13.98 -0.78 -5.99
CA LYS A 140 -12.79 -1.04 -6.80
C LYS A 140 -11.69 -0.04 -6.45
N PHE A 141 -10.56 -0.54 -5.97
CA PHE A 141 -9.35 0.26 -5.73
C PHE A 141 -8.13 -0.41 -6.37
N TYR A 142 -7.09 0.38 -6.65
CA TYR A 142 -5.75 -0.18 -6.84
C TYR A 142 -5.22 -0.64 -5.47
N ASN A 143 -4.94 -1.94 -5.36
CA ASN A 143 -4.28 -2.54 -4.21
C ASN A 143 -2.79 -2.67 -4.49
N ILE A 144 -1.96 -2.46 -3.47
CA ILE A 144 -0.52 -2.69 -3.55
C ILE A 144 -0.25 -4.17 -3.37
N ASN A 145 0.43 -4.78 -4.34
CA ASN A 145 0.96 -6.13 -4.27
C ASN A 145 2.23 -6.17 -3.42
N TRP A 146 2.03 -6.34 -2.11
CA TRP A 146 3.13 -6.48 -1.15
C TRP A 146 3.79 -7.87 -1.19
N LEU A 147 3.31 -8.78 -2.04
CA LEU A 147 3.90 -10.09 -2.31
C LEU A 147 4.55 -10.17 -3.70
N ILE A 148 4.91 -9.04 -4.33
CA ILE A 148 5.42 -8.96 -5.71
C ILE A 148 6.50 -10.00 -6.09
N ASN A 149 7.38 -10.38 -5.16
CA ASN A 149 8.47 -11.33 -5.40
C ASN A 149 8.13 -12.77 -4.98
N THR A 150 6.90 -13.02 -4.53
CA THR A 150 6.41 -14.30 -4.02
C THR A 150 5.52 -14.96 -5.06
N LYS A 151 5.93 -16.11 -5.59
CA LYS A 151 5.18 -16.83 -6.63
C LYS A 151 4.15 -17.80 -6.07
N ASN A 152 4.49 -18.47 -4.97
CA ASN A 152 3.63 -19.41 -4.29
C ASN A 152 3.81 -19.26 -2.78
N LEU A 153 2.75 -19.56 -2.05
CA LEU A 153 2.74 -19.76 -0.62
C LEU A 153 1.95 -21.04 -0.36
N ASP A 154 2.59 -22.00 0.30
CA ASP A 154 1.89 -23.19 0.76
C ASP A 154 1.08 -22.80 1.99
N ASP A 155 -0.15 -23.32 2.09
CA ASP A 155 -1.04 -23.10 3.23
C ASP A 155 -1.29 -21.62 3.61
N ILE A 156 -1.86 -20.86 2.67
CA ILE A 156 -2.18 -19.44 2.84
C ILE A 156 -3.09 -19.22 4.06
N GLU A 157 -4.00 -20.15 4.36
CA GLU A 157 -4.91 -20.05 5.50
C GLU A 157 -4.13 -20.01 6.81
N SER A 158 -3.25 -21.00 7.05
CA SER A 158 -2.41 -21.02 8.26
C SER A 158 -1.53 -19.79 8.35
N ILE A 159 -0.90 -19.36 7.25
CA ILE A 159 -0.06 -18.14 7.23
C ILE A 159 -0.85 -16.90 7.67
N VAL A 160 -2.09 -16.74 7.19
CA VAL A 160 -2.92 -15.61 7.57
C VAL A 160 -3.37 -15.73 9.03
N LEU A 161 -3.82 -16.90 9.46
CA LEU A 161 -4.25 -17.13 10.84
C LEU A 161 -3.10 -16.86 11.83
N GLU A 162 -1.91 -17.39 11.56
CA GLU A 162 -0.71 -17.13 12.37
C GLU A 162 -0.39 -15.64 12.45
N ALA A 163 -0.49 -14.90 11.34
CA ALA A 163 -0.25 -13.47 11.34
C ALA A 163 -1.26 -12.71 12.20
N PHE A 164 -2.54 -13.09 12.19
CA PHE A 164 -3.59 -12.43 12.99
C PHE A 164 -3.59 -12.84 14.47
N TRP A 165 -3.26 -14.09 14.80
CA TRP A 165 -3.17 -14.61 16.18
C TRP A 165 -1.83 -14.37 16.86
N SER A 166 -0.84 -13.87 16.12
CA SER A 166 0.47 -13.54 16.67
C SER A 166 0.40 -12.61 17.88
N HIS A 167 1.44 -12.68 18.72
CA HIS A 167 1.55 -11.92 19.97
C HIS A 167 0.47 -12.24 21.01
N ASN A 168 0.00 -13.50 21.01
CA ASN A 168 -1.02 -14.02 21.93
C ASN A 168 -2.32 -13.22 21.90
N LYS A 169 -2.73 -12.77 20.70
CA LYS A 169 -3.97 -12.04 20.51
C LYS A 169 -5.10 -13.00 20.21
N ASP A 170 -6.20 -12.87 20.94
CA ASP A 170 -7.46 -13.49 20.54
C ASP A 170 -8.09 -12.69 19.39
N CYS A 171 -8.50 -13.39 18.33
CA CYS A 171 -9.33 -12.79 17.29
C CYS A 171 -10.81 -13.06 17.60
N SER A 172 -11.59 -11.99 17.73
CA SER A 172 -13.05 -12.12 17.86
C SER A 172 -13.68 -12.49 16.52
N ILE A 173 -14.92 -12.99 16.55
CA ILE A 173 -15.71 -13.31 15.35
C ILE A 173 -15.79 -12.13 14.37
N ALA A 174 -15.75 -10.89 14.88
CA ALA A 174 -15.74 -9.69 14.05
C ALA A 174 -14.48 -9.57 13.16
N VAL A 175 -13.40 -10.28 13.48
CA VAL A 175 -12.11 -10.30 12.75
C VAL A 175 -12.07 -11.42 11.71
N ASP A 176 -12.87 -12.48 11.84
CA ASP A 176 -12.88 -13.62 10.92
C ASP A 176 -13.10 -13.20 9.46
N LYS A 177 -14.04 -12.27 9.25
CA LYS A 177 -14.29 -11.72 7.91
C LYS A 177 -13.08 -10.99 7.34
N LYS A 178 -12.33 -10.27 8.18
CA LYS A 178 -11.09 -9.59 7.79
C LYS A 178 -10.00 -10.59 7.43
N ILE A 179 -9.88 -11.69 8.17
CA ILE A 179 -8.95 -12.80 7.89
C ILE A 179 -9.25 -13.39 6.52
N GLN A 180 -10.50 -13.79 6.27
CA GLN A 180 -10.94 -14.37 5.00
C GLN A 180 -10.73 -13.41 3.81
N ASN A 181 -11.05 -12.12 4.00
CA ASN A 181 -10.82 -11.09 3.00
C ASN A 181 -9.33 -10.91 2.68
N THR A 182 -8.47 -11.00 3.70
CA THR A 182 -7.00 -10.92 3.56
C THR A 182 -6.46 -12.14 2.81
N GLU A 183 -6.93 -13.33 3.14
CA GLU A 183 -6.58 -14.57 2.45
C GLU A 183 -6.93 -14.50 0.95
N LYS A 184 -8.15 -14.03 0.63
CA LYS A 184 -8.61 -13.84 -0.75
C LYS A 184 -7.75 -12.81 -1.51
N LEU A 185 -7.35 -11.73 -0.85
CA LEU A 185 -6.44 -10.73 -1.41
C LEU A 185 -5.06 -11.33 -1.72
N ILE A 186 -4.48 -12.10 -0.79
CA ILE A 186 -3.18 -12.78 -0.99
C ILE A 186 -3.25 -13.76 -2.17
N ARG A 187 -4.31 -14.57 -2.25
CA ARG A 187 -4.54 -15.47 -3.41
C ARG A 187 -4.57 -14.69 -4.72
N LYS A 188 -5.22 -13.51 -4.75
CA LYS A 188 -5.23 -12.64 -5.94
C LYS A 188 -3.83 -12.14 -6.30
N MET A 189 -3.02 -11.73 -5.33
CA MET A 189 -1.62 -11.31 -5.56
C MET A 189 -0.78 -12.44 -6.17
N LEU A 190 -0.87 -13.66 -5.63
CA LEU A 190 -0.12 -14.81 -6.15
C LEU A 190 -0.54 -15.20 -7.57
N LEU A 191 -1.84 -15.10 -7.89
CA LEU A 191 -2.34 -15.29 -9.26
C LEU A 191 -1.72 -14.29 -10.24
N ILE A 192 -1.65 -13.01 -9.85
CA ILE A 192 -1.02 -11.96 -10.65
C ILE A 192 0.47 -12.25 -10.86
N ASN A 193 1.18 -12.62 -9.79
CA ASN A 193 2.61 -12.93 -9.85
C ASN A 193 2.91 -14.13 -10.76
N SER A 194 2.03 -15.14 -10.75
CA SER A 194 2.14 -16.32 -11.61
C SER A 194 1.88 -16.01 -13.08
N GLN A 195 1.00 -15.05 -13.39
CA GLN A 195 0.72 -14.61 -14.75
C GLN A 195 1.85 -13.77 -15.35
N LEU A 196 2.58 -13.02 -14.52
CA LEU A 196 3.68 -12.13 -14.95
C LEU A 196 5.06 -12.79 -14.97
N GLY A 197 5.13 -14.06 -14.56
CA GLY A 197 6.32 -14.90 -14.66
C GLY A 197 6.37 -15.78 -15.90
N LYS A 198 5.36 -15.68 -16.79
CA LYS A 198 5.36 -16.23 -18.16
C LYS A 198 5.80 -15.14 -19.13
#